data_AF-A0A381R714-F1
#
_entry.id   AF-A0A381R714-F1
#
_cell.length_a   1.000
_cell.length_b   1.000
_cell.length_c   1.000
_cell.angle_alpha   90.00
_cell.angle_beta   90.00
_cell.angle_gamma   90.00
#
_symmetry.space_group_name_H-M   'P 1'
#
loop_
_entity.id
_entity.type
_entity.pdbx_description
1 polymer ?
#
loop_
_entity_poly.entity_id
_entity_poly.type
_entity_poly.pdbx_seq_one_letter_code
_entity_poly.pdbx_strand_id
1 'polypeptide(L)'
;MLFKFLTGKEIGHLQTGLILSQVGGLILIVMGLMVLLPSRLFTFDDIGGFAWIILGVGIIRMLAPILVGKGSRVAFWVVIVLSVLKLIESFIATLGDSSEHLQFYWYLAVTGLVEVGVLIHLLNPKARAELNNK
;
A
#
# COMPACT_ATOMS: atom_id res chain seq x y z
N MET A 1 2.14 -10.20 17.17
CA MET A 1 2.22 -11.66 17.45
C MET A 1 2.41 -12.48 16.16
N LEU A 2 1.70 -12.20 15.07
CA LEU A 2 1.87 -12.90 13.78
C LEU A 2 3.31 -12.89 13.24
N PHE A 3 3.99 -11.73 13.22
CA PHE A 3 5.39 -11.64 12.77
C PHE A 3 6.39 -12.33 13.70
N LYS A 4 6.17 -12.30 15.02
CA LYS A 4 6.98 -13.07 15.99
C LYS A 4 6.87 -14.57 15.71
N PHE A 5 5.69 -15.02 15.29
CA PHE A 5 5.42 -16.40 14.91
C PHE A 5 6.06 -16.78 13.56
N LEU A 6 6.07 -15.86 12.58
CA LEU A 6 6.59 -16.11 11.23
C LEU A 6 8.10 -15.88 11.06
N THR A 7 8.71 -15.00 11.85
CA THR A 7 10.11 -14.57 11.67
C THR A 7 11.00 -14.84 12.88
N GLY A 8 10.45 -15.39 13.97
CA GLY A 8 11.18 -15.70 15.20
C GLY A 8 11.70 -14.48 15.97
N LYS A 9 11.48 -13.26 15.47
CA LYS A 9 11.94 -12.00 16.04
C LYS A 9 10.76 -11.07 16.31
N GLU A 10 10.79 -10.34 17.42
CA GLU A 10 9.83 -9.28 17.68
C GLU A 10 10.14 -8.09 16.75
N ILE A 11 9.43 -8.04 15.63
CA ILE A 11 9.46 -6.89 14.74
C ILE A 11 8.62 -5.78 15.39
N GLY A 12 9.20 -4.59 15.53
CA GLY A 12 8.54 -3.41 16.06
C GLY A 12 7.29 -3.05 15.27
N HIS A 13 6.38 -2.32 15.92
CA HIS A 13 5.09 -1.98 15.31
C HIS A 13 5.28 -1.03 14.13
N LEU A 14 6.30 -0.15 14.19
CA LEU A 14 6.73 0.70 13.08
C LEU A 14 7.26 -0.16 11.92
N GLN A 15 8.21 -1.04 12.19
CA GLN A 15 8.84 -1.86 11.16
C GLN A 15 7.84 -2.79 10.45
N THR A 16 6.86 -3.32 11.19
CA THR A 16 5.76 -4.12 10.64
C THR A 16 4.88 -3.28 9.70
N GLY A 17 4.50 -2.07 10.10
CA GLY A 17 3.71 -1.17 9.24
C GLY A 17 4.45 -0.72 7.99
N LEU A 18 5.77 -0.51 8.08
CA LEU A 18 6.61 -0.16 6.95
C LEU A 18 6.75 -1.30 5.93
N ILE A 19 6.94 -2.54 6.39
CA ILE A 19 6.97 -3.72 5.52
C ILE A 19 5.62 -3.90 4.82
N LEU A 20 4.50 -3.78 5.54
CA LEU A 20 3.16 -3.84 4.94
C LEU A 20 2.96 -2.75 3.89
N SER A 21 3.51 -1.54 4.10
CA SER A 21 3.45 -0.46 3.12
C SER A 21 4.26 -0.78 1.86
N GLN A 22 5.43 -1.41 2.00
CA GLN A 22 6.23 -1.88 0.86
C GLN A 22 5.52 -2.99 0.09
N VAL A 23 4.85 -3.92 0.79
CA VAL A 23 4.03 -4.96 0.16
C VAL A 23 2.88 -4.32 -0.64
N GLY A 24 2.18 -3.33 -0.07
CA GLY A 24 1.15 -2.57 -0.77
C GLY A 24 1.71 -1.79 -1.98
N GLY A 25 2.91 -1.23 -1.86
CA GLY A 25 3.62 -0.59 -2.97
C GLY A 25 3.97 -1.57 -4.10
N LEU A 26 4.44 -2.77 -3.76
CA LEU A 26 4.77 -3.81 -4.73
C LEU A 26 3.52 -4.31 -5.47
N ILE A 27 2.41 -4.51 -4.77
CA ILE A 27 1.12 -4.85 -5.38
C ILE A 27 0.73 -3.78 -6.41
N LEU A 28 0.86 -2.49 -6.07
CA LEU A 28 0.55 -1.40 -7.00
C LEU A 28 1.47 -1.38 -8.22
N ILE A 29 2.76 -1.64 -8.05
CA ILE A 29 3.71 -1.72 -9.17
C ILE A 29 3.30 -2.85 -10.13
N VAL A 30 3.00 -4.03 -9.59
CA VAL A 30 2.58 -5.19 -10.39
C VAL A 30 1.26 -4.90 -11.12
N MET A 31 0.28 -4.31 -10.44
CA MET A 31 -0.99 -3.94 -11.06
C MET A 31 -0.82 -2.88 -12.14
N GLY A 32 -0.06 -1.82 -11.88
CA GLY A 32 0.22 -0.78 -12.89
C GLY A 32 0.93 -1.34 -14.12
N LEU A 33 1.88 -2.26 -13.92
CA LEU A 33 2.55 -2.96 -15.02
C LEU A 33 1.62 -3.87 -15.81
N MET A 34 0.68 -4.58 -15.16
CA MET A 34 -0.32 -5.40 -15.85
C MET A 34 -1.25 -4.58 -16.75
N VAL A 35 -1.54 -3.33 -16.37
CA VAL A 35 -2.31 -2.40 -17.21
C VAL A 35 -1.45 -1.79 -18.33
N LEU A 36 -0.19 -1.49 -18.06
CA LEU A 36 0.75 -0.89 -19.04
C LEU A 36 1.29 -1.88 -20.09
N LEU A 37 1.38 -3.17 -19.75
CA LEU A 37 1.83 -4.25 -20.63
C LEU A 37 0.62 -5.10 -21.02
N PRO A 38 -0.19 -4.67 -22.01
CA PRO A 38 -1.35 -5.40 -22.43
C PRO A 38 -0.92 -6.81 -22.88
N SER A 39 -1.46 -7.81 -22.21
CA SER A 39 -1.27 -9.22 -22.54
C SER A 39 -2.59 -9.78 -23.03
N ARG A 40 -2.60 -10.96 -23.66
CA ARG A 40 -3.83 -11.58 -24.19
C ARG A 40 -4.95 -11.78 -23.15
N LEU A 41 -4.67 -11.62 -21.85
CA LEU A 41 -5.61 -11.75 -20.74
C LEU A 41 -6.14 -10.41 -20.20
N PHE A 42 -5.46 -9.29 -20.46
CA PHE A 42 -5.80 -7.98 -19.92
C PHE A 42 -5.56 -6.89 -20.98
N THR A 43 -6.64 -6.45 -21.61
CA THR A 43 -6.63 -5.35 -22.60
C THR A 43 -7.54 -4.26 -22.06
N PHE A 44 -6.98 -3.08 -21.84
CA PHE A 44 -7.69 -1.94 -21.29
C PHE A 44 -7.56 -0.77 -22.26
N ASP A 45 -8.66 -0.38 -22.90
CA ASP A 45 -8.68 0.80 -23.77
C ASP A 45 -8.61 2.08 -22.91
N ASP A 46 -7.67 2.98 -23.25
CA ASP A 46 -7.52 4.33 -22.66
C ASP A 46 -7.21 4.45 -21.14
N ILE A 47 -6.51 3.47 -20.54
CA ILE A 47 -6.13 3.53 -19.10
C ILE A 47 -4.65 3.94 -18.88
N GLY A 48 -3.88 4.15 -19.95
CA GLY A 48 -2.42 4.36 -19.88
C GLY A 48 -1.97 5.45 -18.89
N GLY A 49 -2.65 6.60 -18.87
CA GLY A 49 -2.32 7.70 -17.96
C GLY A 49 -2.54 7.37 -16.48
N PHE A 50 -3.63 6.66 -16.16
CA PHE A 50 -3.94 6.24 -14.78
C PHE A 50 -2.96 5.16 -14.29
N ALA A 51 -2.54 4.26 -15.17
CA ALA A 51 -1.57 3.21 -14.85
C ALA A 51 -0.19 3.78 -14.46
N TRP A 52 0.27 4.85 -15.12
CA TRP A 52 1.49 5.56 -14.73
C TRP A 52 1.42 6.19 -13.34
N ILE A 53 0.24 6.73 -12.96
CA ILE A 53 0.02 7.29 -11.63
C ILE A 53 0.10 6.19 -10.56
N ILE A 54 -0.56 5.03 -10.80
CA ILE A 54 -0.49 3.87 -9.90
C ILE A 54 0.95 3.40 -9.73
N LEU A 55 1.68 3.27 -10.84
CA LEU A 55 3.08 2.84 -10.83
C LEU A 55 3.96 3.81 -10.04
N GLY A 56 3.81 5.12 -10.26
CA GLY A 56 4.53 6.16 -9.53
C GLY A 56 4.25 6.12 -8.03
N VAL A 57 2.99 5.98 -7.63
CA VAL A 57 2.59 5.84 -6.22
C VAL A 57 3.19 4.56 -5.60
N GLY A 58 3.20 3.46 -6.35
CA GLY A 58 3.82 2.20 -5.92
C GLY A 58 5.32 2.34 -5.66
N ILE A 59 6.05 3.04 -6.53
CA ILE A 59 7.49 3.31 -6.36
C ILE A 59 7.73 4.21 -5.14
N ILE A 60 6.95 5.28 -4.98
CA ILE A 60 7.08 6.17 -3.81
C ILE A 60 6.83 5.38 -2.52
N ARG A 61 5.89 4.43 -2.51
CA ARG A 61 5.64 3.54 -1.37
C ARG A 61 6.72 2.50 -1.12
N MET A 62 7.53 2.15 -2.10
CA MET A 62 8.74 1.34 -1.88
C MET A 62 9.84 2.17 -1.22
N LEU A 63 9.99 3.43 -1.63
CA LEU A 63 11.09 4.32 -1.21
C LEU A 63 10.81 5.02 0.13
N ALA A 64 9.58 5.46 0.39
CA ALA A 64 9.23 6.22 1.58
C ALA A 64 9.48 5.43 2.89
N PRO A 65 9.15 4.13 2.99
CA PRO A 65 9.49 3.33 4.17
C PRO A 65 10.99 3.21 4.44
N ILE A 66 11.83 3.22 3.41
CA ILE A 66 13.29 3.21 3.55
C ILE A 66 13.76 4.51 4.21
N LEU A 67 13.17 5.66 3.82
CA LEU A 67 13.44 6.95 4.44
C LEU A 67 12.93 7.03 5.89
N VAL A 68 11.80 6.41 6.21
CA VAL A 68 11.33 6.28 7.60
C VAL A 68 12.30 5.41 8.42
N GLY A 69 12.83 4.34 7.83
CA GLY A 69 13.84 3.50 8.46
C GLY A 69 15.07 4.28 8.93
N LYS A 70 15.41 5.37 8.21
CA LYS A 70 16.48 6.34 8.51
C LYS A 70 16.10 7.46 9.48
N GLY A 71 14.89 7.46 10.05
CA GLY A 71 14.44 8.46 11.04
C GLY A 71 13.64 9.64 10.47
N SER A 72 13.30 9.64 9.18
CA SER A 72 12.54 10.75 8.59
C SER A 72 11.08 10.76 9.01
N ARG A 73 10.70 11.75 9.85
CA ARG A 73 9.30 11.97 10.26
C ARG A 73 8.39 12.40 9.12
N VAL A 74 8.93 13.15 8.15
CA VAL A 74 8.17 13.58 6.97
C VAL A 74 7.79 12.38 6.12
N ALA A 75 8.74 11.47 5.87
CA ALA A 75 8.46 10.25 5.13
C ALA A 75 7.40 9.37 5.81
N PHE A 76 7.36 9.37 7.16
CA PHE A 76 6.39 8.60 7.92
C PHE A 76 4.97 9.12 7.69
N TRP A 77 4.79 10.44 7.74
CA TRP A 77 3.51 11.05 7.41
C TRP A 77 3.11 10.86 5.95
N VAL A 78 4.07 10.94 5.03
CA VAL A 78 3.83 10.64 3.60
C VAL A 78 3.28 9.22 3.44
N VAL A 79 3.85 8.22 4.11
CA VAL A 79 3.33 6.84 4.04
C VAL A 79 1.90 6.75 4.55
N ILE A 80 1.60 7.39 5.70
CA ILE A 80 0.23 7.39 6.25
C ILE A 80 -0.76 8.05 5.30
N VAL A 81 -0.43 9.23 4.77
CA VAL A 81 -1.30 9.98 3.84
C VAL A 81 -1.53 9.17 2.58
N LEU A 82 -0.50 8.55 2.01
CA LEU A 82 -0.63 7.67 0.85
C LEU A 82 -1.47 6.43 1.15
N SER A 83 -1.42 5.89 2.37
CA SER A 83 -2.28 4.78 2.80
C SER A 83 -3.75 5.17 2.97
N VAL A 84 -4.01 6.34 3.55
CA VAL A 84 -5.38 6.87 3.64
C VAL A 84 -5.95 7.16 2.25
N LEU A 85 -5.18 7.85 1.40
CA LEU A 85 -5.61 8.17 0.04
C LEU A 85 -5.91 6.91 -0.77
N LYS A 86 -5.08 5.88 -0.62
CA LYS A 86 -5.29 4.60 -1.29
C LYS A 86 -6.52 3.85 -0.77
N LEU A 87 -6.77 3.89 0.54
CA LEU A 87 -7.96 3.29 1.12
C LEU A 87 -9.23 3.97 0.58
N ILE A 88 -9.23 5.31 0.48
CA ILE A 88 -10.33 6.08 -0.12
C ILE A 88 -10.52 5.71 -1.59
N GLU A 89 -9.45 5.63 -2.38
CA GLU A 89 -9.53 5.21 -3.78
C GLU A 89 -10.07 3.79 -3.93
N SER A 90 -9.62 2.85 -3.09
CA SER A 90 -10.13 1.47 -3.11
C SER A 90 -11.64 1.40 -2.83
N PHE A 91 -12.14 2.29 -1.97
CA PHE A 91 -13.56 2.40 -1.63
C PHE A 91 -14.38 3.07 -2.74
N ILE A 92 -13.87 4.15 -3.33
CA ILE A 92 -14.51 4.81 -4.48
C ILE A 92 -14.58 3.85 -5.67
N ALA A 93 -13.52 3.09 -5.91
CA ALA A 93 -13.49 2.07 -6.96
C ALA A 93 -14.57 1.01 -6.78
N THR A 94 -14.97 0.68 -5.55
CA THR A 94 -16.05 -0.29 -5.28
C THR A 94 -17.46 0.29 -5.36
N LEU A 95 -17.60 1.62 -5.29
CA LEU A 95 -18.88 2.33 -5.43
C LEU A 95 -19.19 2.71 -6.89
N GLY A 96 -18.26 2.48 -7.82
CA GLY A 96 -18.45 2.67 -9.26
C GLY A 96 -19.40 1.65 -9.90
N ASP A 97 -19.78 1.91 -11.15
CA ASP A 97 -20.90 1.27 -11.86
C ASP A 97 -20.86 -0.28 -11.88
N SER A 98 -22.05 -0.86 -11.88
CA SER A 98 -22.37 -2.16 -11.26
C SER A 98 -22.22 -3.37 -12.20
N SER A 99 -21.43 -3.26 -13.27
CA SER A 99 -21.38 -4.29 -14.32
C SER A 99 -20.22 -5.29 -14.18
N GLU A 100 -19.19 -4.99 -13.37
CA GLU A 100 -17.97 -5.83 -13.25
C GLU A 100 -17.55 -6.16 -11.80
N HIS A 101 -18.52 -6.46 -10.94
CA HIS A 101 -18.36 -6.55 -9.49
C HIS A 101 -17.22 -7.46 -8.97
N LEU A 102 -16.90 -8.58 -9.63
CA LEU A 102 -16.00 -9.59 -9.02
C LEU A 102 -14.54 -9.14 -8.97
N GLN A 103 -14.05 -8.42 -9.99
CA GLN A 103 -12.69 -7.89 -10.02
C GLN A 103 -12.52 -6.72 -9.04
N PHE A 104 -13.55 -5.90 -8.89
CA PHE A 104 -13.57 -4.76 -7.97
C PHE A 104 -13.61 -5.17 -6.49
N TYR A 105 -14.37 -6.22 -6.14
CA TYR A 105 -14.34 -6.76 -4.77
C TYR A 105 -12.97 -7.35 -4.41
N TRP A 106 -12.33 -8.05 -5.36
CA TRP A 106 -10.98 -8.58 -5.16
C TRP A 106 -9.95 -7.47 -4.98
N TYR A 107 -10.06 -6.40 -5.76
CA TYR A 107 -9.21 -5.21 -5.63
C TYR A 107 -9.32 -4.56 -4.25
N LEU A 108 -10.54 -4.35 -3.74
CA LEU A 108 -10.74 -3.80 -2.39
C LEU A 108 -10.23 -4.77 -1.32
N ALA A 109 -10.46 -6.07 -1.45
CA ALA A 109 -9.98 -7.05 -0.48
C ALA A 109 -8.44 -7.07 -0.42
N VAL A 110 -7.77 -7.12 -1.58
CA VAL A 110 -6.31 -7.21 -1.63
C VAL A 110 -5.63 -5.90 -1.26
N THR A 111 -6.09 -4.77 -1.81
CA THR A 111 -5.44 -3.48 -1.57
C THR A 111 -5.93 -2.83 -0.28
N GLY A 112 -7.24 -2.84 -0.02
CA GLY A 112 -7.85 -2.23 1.17
C GLY A 112 -7.44 -2.90 2.48
N LEU A 113 -7.39 -4.24 2.56
CA LEU A 113 -6.93 -4.93 3.78
C LEU A 113 -5.47 -4.64 4.08
N VAL A 114 -4.62 -4.53 3.04
CA VAL A 114 -3.22 -4.13 3.21
C VAL A 114 -3.14 -2.73 3.80
N GLU A 115 -3.92 -1.76 3.28
CA GLU A 115 -3.94 -0.41 3.82
C GLU A 115 -4.43 -0.32 5.26
N VAL A 116 -5.49 -1.04 5.60
CA VAL A 116 -5.98 -1.13 6.99
C VAL A 116 -4.89 -1.70 7.90
N GLY A 117 -4.20 -2.75 7.44
CA GLY A 117 -3.05 -3.31 8.14
C GLY A 117 -1.93 -2.29 8.36
N VAL A 118 -1.57 -1.53 7.33
CA VAL A 118 -0.57 -0.45 7.41
C VAL A 118 -0.99 0.61 8.43
N LEU A 119 -2.23 1.10 8.37
CA LEU A 119 -2.72 2.17 9.23
C LEU A 119 -2.83 1.73 10.70
N ILE A 120 -3.31 0.52 10.98
CA ILE A 120 -3.35 -0.03 12.35
C ILE A 120 -1.93 -0.13 12.93
N HIS A 121 -0.94 -0.43 12.10
CA HIS A 121 0.44 -0.53 12.53
C HIS A 121 1.16 0.82 12.65
N LEU A 122 0.95 1.75 11.73
CA LEU A 122 1.63 3.05 11.79
C LEU A 122 0.96 4.04 12.74
N LEU A 123 -0.36 4.03 12.89
CA LEU A 123 -1.07 4.99 13.76
C LEU A 123 -0.95 4.67 15.25
N ASN A 124 -0.56 3.43 15.60
CA ASN A 124 -0.41 2.99 16.98
C ASN A 124 0.65 3.86 17.70
N PRO A 125 0.38 4.28 18.95
CA PRO A 125 1.34 5.05 19.74
C PRO A 125 2.72 4.39 19.89
N LYS A 126 2.80 3.04 19.85
CA LYS A 126 4.08 2.31 19.89
C LYS A 126 4.96 2.59 18.67
N ALA A 127 4.37 2.70 17.48
CA ALA A 127 5.12 3.03 16.26
C ALA A 127 5.67 4.46 16.29
N ARG A 128 4.92 5.40 16.90
CA ARG A 128 5.39 6.78 17.08
C ARG A 128 6.52 6.87 18.12
N ALA A 129 6.44 6.08 19.19
CA ALA A 129 7.51 5.99 20.18
C ALA A 129 8.81 5.40 19.58
N GLU A 130 8.70 4.37 18.73
CA GLU A 130 9.83 3.81 17.98
C GLU A 130 10.46 4.81 17.01
N LEU A 131 9.65 5.67 16.37
CA LEU A 131 10.14 6.75 15.50
C LEU A 131 10.84 7.88 16.27
N ASN A 132 10.40 8.16 17.50
CA ASN A 132 10.95 9.25 18.31
C ASN A 132 12.25 8.89 19.03
N ASN A 133 12.54 7.59 19.15
CA ASN A 133 13.77 7.02 19.73
C ASN A 133 14.84 6.68 18.67
N LYS A 134 14.58 6.95 17.38
CA LYS A 134 15.51 6.82 16.27
C LYS A 134 16.01 8.19 15.83
#